data_AF-B0NGW1-F1
#
_entry.id   AF-B0NGW1-F1
#
_cell.length_a   1.000
_cell.length_b   1.000
_cell.length_c   1.000
_cell.angle_alpha   90.00
_cell.angle_beta   90.00
_cell.angle_gamma   90.00
#
_symmetry.space_group_name_H-M   'P 1'
#
loop_
_entity.id
_entity.type
_entity.pdbx_description
1 polymer ?
#
loop_
_entity_poly.entity_id
_entity_poly.type
_entity_poly.pdbx_seq_one_letter_code
_entity_poly.pdbx_strand_id
1 'polypeptide(L)'
;MKIKKLTAVAMTGMMTLGMGTSVCAASPITQIGGTDAKDVKATYAADQTAGTVYSVDIAWGGMQYTYTIDSEGTWNPSTHKFDGASEAGSWSCSDGADKVKVTNHSNAAVKAAFTYEAENDYKTINGSFDKQNVTLPTAEGTEVLNAPTDTATLSLSGALKKNVPTATTIGTATVTLNVAQ
;
A
#
# COMPACT_ATOMS: atom_id res chain seq x y z
N MET A 1 -17.41 -18.97 -13.43
CA MET A 1 -16.89 -17.80 -12.69
C MET A 1 -17.53 -16.54 -13.28
N LYS A 2 -18.45 -15.90 -12.55
CA LYS A 2 -19.28 -14.79 -13.07
C LYS A 2 -18.53 -13.47 -12.90
N ILE A 3 -18.19 -12.83 -14.01
CA ILE A 3 -17.64 -11.46 -14.06
C ILE A 3 -18.77 -10.49 -13.71
N LYS A 4 -18.61 -9.71 -12.63
CA LYS A 4 -19.54 -8.62 -12.29
C LYS A 4 -18.97 -7.30 -12.83
N LYS A 5 -19.65 -6.75 -13.84
CA LYS A 5 -19.36 -5.44 -14.43
C LYS A 5 -19.81 -4.36 -13.46
N LEU A 6 -18.90 -3.46 -13.05
CA LEU A 6 -19.23 -2.27 -12.27
C LEU A 6 -19.62 -1.14 -13.24
N THR A 7 -20.85 -0.67 -13.09
CA THR A 7 -21.48 0.37 -13.89
C THR A 7 -20.97 1.75 -13.46
N ALA A 8 -20.35 2.48 -14.39
CA ALA A 8 -19.97 3.88 -14.21
C ALA A 8 -21.18 4.79 -14.50
N VAL A 9 -21.51 5.68 -13.58
CA VAL A 9 -22.48 6.77 -13.78
C VAL A 9 -21.68 8.07 -13.89
N ALA A 10 -21.65 8.66 -15.09
CA ALA A 10 -21.07 9.97 -15.35
C ALA A 10 -22.21 10.99 -15.47
N MET A 11 -22.27 11.97 -14.55
CA MET A 11 -23.13 13.15 -14.72
C MET A 11 -22.32 14.25 -15.42
N THR A 12 -22.76 14.62 -16.63
CA THR A 12 -22.14 15.65 -17.47
C THR A 12 -22.76 17.01 -17.15
N GLY A 13 -21.97 17.94 -16.63
CA GLY A 13 -22.35 19.35 -16.45
C GLY A 13 -21.41 20.24 -17.27
N MET A 14 -21.89 20.74 -18.41
CA MET A 14 -21.11 21.55 -19.36
C MET A 14 -21.23 23.04 -18.96
N MET A 15 -20.17 23.63 -18.40
CA MET A 15 -20.08 25.07 -18.16
C MET A 15 -19.29 25.75 -19.29
N THR A 16 -20.00 26.48 -20.14
CA THR A 16 -19.43 27.36 -21.18
C THR A 16 -18.91 28.65 -20.55
N LEU A 17 -17.59 28.83 -20.46
CA LEU A 17 -16.95 30.08 -20.05
C LEU A 17 -16.66 30.95 -21.29
N GLY A 18 -17.40 32.05 -21.44
CA GLY A 18 -17.18 33.04 -22.49
C GLY A 18 -15.92 33.87 -22.22
N MET A 19 -14.99 33.89 -23.19
CA MET A 19 -13.79 34.73 -23.13
C MET A 19 -14.14 36.16 -23.56
N GLY A 20 -14.05 37.12 -22.63
CA GLY A 20 -14.16 38.54 -22.95
C GLY A 20 -12.89 39.07 -23.60
N THR A 21 -12.98 39.59 -24.84
CA THR A 21 -11.87 40.29 -25.49
C THR A 21 -11.80 41.73 -24.99
N SER A 22 -10.71 42.09 -24.31
CA SER A 22 -10.44 43.49 -23.94
C SER A 22 -9.71 44.18 -25.09
N VAL A 23 -10.25 45.30 -25.60
CA VAL A 23 -9.64 46.10 -26.68
C VAL A 23 -8.79 47.21 -26.04
N CYS A 24 -7.49 47.24 -26.33
CA CYS A 24 -6.58 48.30 -25.89
C CYS A 24 -6.29 49.30 -27.02
N ALA A 25 -6.09 50.57 -26.67
CA ALA A 25 -5.70 51.63 -27.60
C ALA A 25 -4.27 51.42 -28.14
N ALA A 26 -4.03 51.80 -29.40
CA ALA A 26 -2.74 51.61 -30.08
C ALA A 26 -1.69 52.66 -29.66
N SER A 27 -0.47 52.21 -29.40
CA SER A 27 0.71 53.05 -29.13
C SER A 27 1.72 52.87 -30.28
N PRO A 28 1.93 53.86 -31.16
CA PRO A 28 2.76 53.69 -32.35
C PRO A 28 4.26 53.71 -32.02
N ILE A 29 5.04 52.87 -32.73
CA ILE A 29 6.51 52.90 -32.70
C ILE A 29 6.99 53.99 -33.67
N THR A 30 7.77 54.96 -33.19
CA THR A 30 8.18 56.14 -33.97
C THR A 30 9.68 56.20 -34.30
N GLN A 31 10.47 55.21 -33.90
CA GLN A 31 11.92 55.16 -34.13
C GLN A 31 12.40 53.74 -34.47
N ILE A 32 13.45 53.66 -35.29
CA ILE A 32 14.12 52.39 -35.65
C ILE A 32 14.72 51.78 -34.38
N GLY A 33 14.35 50.52 -34.10
CA GLY A 33 14.72 49.82 -32.85
C GLY A 33 13.70 49.93 -31.71
N GLY A 34 12.57 50.63 -31.91
CA GLY A 34 11.47 50.60 -30.94
C GLY A 34 10.73 49.25 -30.92
N THR A 35 10.12 48.92 -29.79
CA THR A 35 9.35 47.68 -29.57
C THR A 35 7.96 47.99 -29.02
N ASP A 36 6.96 47.20 -29.41
CA ASP A 36 5.63 47.17 -28.80
C ASP A 36 5.39 45.74 -28.32
N ALA A 37 4.84 45.60 -27.13
CA ALA A 37 4.58 44.33 -26.49
C ALA A 37 3.12 44.27 -26.02
N LYS A 38 2.56 43.07 -26.11
CA LYS A 38 1.23 42.74 -25.58
C LYS A 38 1.33 41.40 -24.87
N ASP A 39 0.69 41.31 -23.70
CA ASP A 39 0.65 40.05 -22.95
C ASP A 39 -0.18 39.02 -23.71
N VAL A 40 0.39 37.84 -23.91
CA VAL A 40 -0.34 36.68 -24.45
C VAL A 40 -0.88 35.88 -23.27
N LYS A 41 -2.21 35.71 -23.21
CA LYS A 41 -2.90 34.96 -22.15
C LYS A 41 -3.64 33.77 -22.75
N ALA A 42 -3.62 32.63 -22.07
CA ALA A 42 -4.32 31.42 -22.46
C ALA A 42 -4.99 30.76 -21.24
N THR A 43 -5.99 29.90 -21.48
CA THR A 43 -6.66 29.11 -20.44
C THR A 43 -6.77 27.67 -20.91
N TYR A 44 -6.43 26.73 -20.04
CA TYR A 44 -6.66 25.31 -20.26
C TYR A 44 -8.11 24.97 -19.91
N ALA A 45 -8.80 24.26 -20.81
CA ALA A 45 -10.14 23.74 -20.58
C ALA A 45 -10.21 22.30 -21.12
N ALA A 46 -10.87 21.43 -20.37
CA ALA A 46 -11.20 20.08 -20.80
C ALA A 46 -12.73 19.91 -20.70
N ASP A 47 -13.37 19.52 -21.80
CA ASP A 47 -14.83 19.31 -21.83
C ASP A 47 -15.26 18.12 -20.95
N GLN A 48 -14.33 17.21 -20.68
CA GLN A 48 -14.49 16.06 -19.79
C GLN A 48 -13.20 15.83 -19.01
N THR A 49 -13.31 15.71 -17.69
CA THR A 49 -12.18 15.34 -16.82
C THR A 49 -12.05 13.83 -16.74
N ALA A 50 -10.82 13.34 -16.57
CA ALA A 50 -10.58 11.92 -16.34
C ALA A 50 -11.18 11.50 -14.98
N GLY A 51 -11.80 10.32 -14.94
CA GLY A 51 -12.28 9.72 -13.70
C GLY A 51 -11.13 9.12 -12.86
N THR A 52 -11.39 8.87 -11.59
CA THR A 52 -10.45 8.17 -10.71
C THR A 52 -10.35 6.69 -11.09
N VAL A 53 -9.12 6.19 -11.23
CA VAL A 53 -8.77 4.81 -11.54
C VAL A 53 -7.80 4.32 -10.47
N TYR A 54 -8.17 3.21 -9.81
CA TYR A 54 -7.31 2.54 -8.85
C TYR A 54 -6.60 1.35 -9.48
N SER A 55 -5.27 1.32 -9.34
CA SER A 55 -4.39 0.24 -9.77
C SER A 55 -3.24 0.14 -8.78
N VAL A 56 -3.17 -0.94 -8.02
CA VAL A 56 -2.18 -1.14 -6.96
C VAL A 56 -1.65 -2.56 -7.02
N ASP A 57 -0.33 -2.70 -7.00
CA ASP A 57 0.35 -3.98 -6.93
C ASP A 57 0.73 -4.30 -5.49
N ILE A 58 0.48 -5.55 -5.08
CA ILE A 58 0.85 -6.08 -3.77
C ILE A 58 1.81 -7.26 -3.97
N ALA A 59 3.05 -7.11 -3.52
CA ALA A 59 4.06 -8.16 -3.56
C ALA A 59 4.35 -8.65 -2.14
N TRP A 60 4.11 -9.95 -1.90
CA TRP A 60 4.34 -10.60 -0.62
C TRP A 60 5.68 -11.35 -0.62
N GLY A 61 6.38 -11.30 0.51
CA GLY A 61 7.39 -12.31 0.86
C GLY A 61 6.74 -13.68 1.10
N GLY A 62 7.57 -14.68 1.43
CA GLY A 62 7.09 -16.06 1.62
C GLY A 62 6.13 -16.26 2.80
N MET A 63 6.10 -15.34 3.76
CA MET A 63 5.27 -15.39 4.98
C MET A 63 5.39 -16.70 5.76
N GLN A 64 6.58 -17.31 5.70
CA GLN A 64 6.88 -18.58 6.35
C GLN A 64 7.88 -18.36 7.48
N TYR A 65 7.49 -18.77 8.68
CA TYR A 65 8.28 -18.59 9.90
C TYR A 65 8.59 -19.94 10.54
N THR A 66 9.72 -19.98 11.25
CA THR A 66 10.14 -21.09 12.10
C THR A 66 10.14 -20.61 13.55
N TYR A 67 9.54 -21.39 14.44
CA TYR A 67 9.62 -21.18 15.88
C TYR A 67 10.62 -22.16 16.48
N THR A 68 11.66 -21.65 17.13
CA THR A 68 12.74 -22.46 17.71
C THR A 68 12.83 -22.20 19.21
N ILE A 69 12.96 -23.27 19.99
CA ILE A 69 13.32 -23.21 21.41
C ILE A 69 14.76 -23.70 21.57
N ASP A 70 15.49 -23.16 22.55
CA ASP A 70 16.91 -23.52 22.72
C ASP A 70 17.08 -24.96 23.25
N SER A 71 16.16 -25.41 24.09
CA SER A 71 16.21 -26.73 24.71
C SER A 71 14.81 -27.26 25.03
N GLU A 72 14.55 -28.52 24.71
CA GLU A 72 13.37 -29.25 25.20
C GLU A 72 13.54 -29.76 26.63
N GLY A 73 14.73 -29.60 27.22
CA GLY A 73 15.07 -30.17 28.52
C GLY A 73 15.36 -31.67 28.45
N THR A 74 15.50 -32.29 29.62
CA THR A 74 15.76 -33.73 29.77
C THR A 74 14.54 -34.42 30.37
N TRP A 75 14.10 -35.53 29.77
CA TRP A 75 12.98 -36.30 30.30
C TRP A 75 13.32 -36.91 31.67
N ASN A 76 12.49 -36.61 32.67
CA ASN A 76 12.57 -37.20 33.99
C ASN A 76 11.46 -38.25 34.18
N PRO A 77 11.81 -39.56 34.21
CA PRO A 77 10.82 -40.63 34.32
C PRO A 77 10.13 -40.69 35.69
N SER A 78 10.66 -40.04 36.73
CA SER A 78 10.02 -40.01 38.04
C SER A 78 8.92 -38.95 38.14
N THR A 79 9.07 -37.84 37.41
CA THR A 79 8.11 -36.72 37.43
C THR A 79 7.23 -36.65 36.18
N HIS A 80 7.59 -37.42 35.14
CA HIS A 80 6.98 -37.38 33.81
C HIS A 80 6.98 -35.97 33.19
N LYS A 81 8.08 -35.23 33.39
CA LYS A 81 8.28 -33.87 32.88
C LYS A 81 9.67 -33.72 32.27
N PHE A 82 9.84 -32.67 31.49
CA PHE A 82 11.16 -32.25 31.01
C PHE A 82 11.77 -31.24 31.98
N ASP A 83 12.94 -31.56 32.54
CA ASP A 83 13.69 -30.67 33.42
C ASP A 83 14.65 -29.81 32.58
N GLY A 84 14.72 -28.50 32.87
CA GLY A 84 15.59 -27.56 32.15
C GLY A 84 15.16 -27.22 30.72
N ALA A 85 13.87 -27.38 30.41
CA ALA A 85 13.31 -26.92 29.13
C ALA A 85 13.26 -25.38 29.08
N SER A 86 13.49 -24.81 27.89
CA SER A 86 13.35 -23.37 27.67
C SER A 86 11.89 -22.95 27.80
N GLU A 87 11.65 -21.86 28.54
CA GLU A 87 10.30 -21.33 28.76
C GLU A 87 9.72 -20.63 27.52
N ALA A 88 10.61 -20.08 26.68
CA ALA A 88 10.25 -19.35 25.47
C ALA A 88 11.16 -19.75 24.30
N GLY A 89 10.64 -19.52 23.10
CA GLY A 89 11.37 -19.66 21.84
C GLY A 89 11.34 -18.36 21.05
N SER A 90 11.98 -18.40 19.88
CA SER A 90 12.10 -17.26 18.98
C SER A 90 11.52 -17.61 17.61
N TRP A 91 10.86 -16.62 17.00
CA TRP A 91 10.43 -16.68 15.61
C TRP A 91 11.55 -16.18 14.71
N SER A 92 11.76 -16.88 13.60
CA SER A 92 12.68 -16.47 12.54
C SER A 92 12.07 -16.76 11.17
N CYS A 93 12.55 -16.06 10.14
CA CYS A 93 12.18 -16.32 8.74
C CYS A 93 13.38 -16.04 7.84
N SER A 94 13.29 -16.43 6.57
CA SER A 94 14.29 -16.04 5.56
C SER A 94 14.23 -14.54 5.29
N ASP A 95 15.35 -13.94 4.89
CA ASP A 95 15.41 -12.50 4.63
C ASP A 95 14.34 -12.05 3.62
N GLY A 96 13.55 -11.06 4.02
CA GLY A 96 12.45 -10.49 3.24
C GLY A 96 11.18 -11.35 3.13
N ALA A 97 11.14 -12.54 3.74
CA ALA A 97 9.94 -13.38 3.73
C ALA A 97 8.77 -12.74 4.51
N ASP A 98 9.08 -11.89 5.48
CA ASP A 98 8.18 -11.16 6.35
C ASP A 98 7.68 -9.82 5.78
N LYS A 99 8.11 -9.45 4.57
CA LYS A 99 7.77 -8.15 3.97
C LYS A 99 6.56 -8.23 3.05
N VAL A 100 5.81 -7.15 3.00
CA VAL A 100 4.79 -6.88 1.97
C VAL A 100 5.03 -5.51 1.39
N LYS A 101 5.19 -5.45 0.06
CA LYS A 101 5.41 -4.21 -0.69
C LYS A 101 4.14 -3.83 -1.43
N VAL A 102 3.79 -2.54 -1.34
CA VAL A 102 2.65 -1.93 -2.02
C VAL A 102 3.18 -0.91 -3.02
N THR A 103 2.70 -0.95 -4.27
CA THR A 103 3.06 0.02 -5.31
C THR A 103 1.79 0.60 -5.93
N ASN A 104 1.65 1.92 -5.88
CA ASN A 104 0.47 2.61 -6.39
C ASN A 104 0.71 3.09 -7.83
N HIS A 105 -0.11 2.63 -8.77
CA HIS A 105 -0.17 3.08 -10.16
C HIS A 105 -1.45 3.88 -10.47
N SER A 106 -2.26 4.17 -9.44
CA SER A 106 -3.52 4.91 -9.56
C SER A 106 -3.29 6.37 -9.94
N ASN A 107 -4.27 7.01 -10.58
CA ASN A 107 -4.31 8.48 -10.71
C ASN A 107 -4.90 9.16 -9.45
N ALA A 108 -4.92 8.46 -8.32
CA ALA A 108 -5.34 8.97 -7.03
C ALA A 108 -4.43 8.42 -5.93
N ALA A 109 -4.34 9.14 -4.82
CA ALA A 109 -3.69 8.63 -3.62
C ALA A 109 -4.50 7.47 -3.00
N VAL A 110 -3.80 6.50 -2.42
CA VAL A 110 -4.40 5.32 -1.79
C VAL A 110 -3.83 5.13 -0.39
N LYS A 111 -4.64 4.54 0.49
CA LYS A 111 -4.21 4.13 1.83
C LYS A 111 -4.26 2.61 1.93
N ALA A 112 -3.12 1.97 2.15
CA ALA A 112 -3.05 0.53 2.40
C ALA A 112 -2.97 0.29 3.91
N ALA A 113 -3.90 -0.50 4.45
CA ALA A 113 -3.90 -0.92 5.85
C ALA A 113 -3.52 -2.40 5.97
N PHE A 114 -2.73 -2.74 6.98
CA PHE A 114 -2.18 -4.08 7.18
C PHE A 114 -2.76 -4.70 8.44
N THR A 115 -3.22 -5.94 8.35
CA THR A 115 -3.75 -6.69 9.50
C THR A 115 -3.26 -8.12 9.50
N TYR A 116 -3.22 -8.73 10.68
CA TYR A 116 -2.99 -10.15 10.86
C TYR A 116 -4.10 -10.71 11.75
N GLU A 117 -4.65 -11.85 11.36
CA GLU A 117 -5.60 -12.60 12.17
C GLU A 117 -5.11 -14.03 12.37
N ALA A 118 -4.97 -14.45 13.62
CA ALA A 118 -4.62 -15.82 13.96
C ALA A 118 -5.80 -16.78 13.70
N GLU A 119 -5.47 -17.99 13.26
CA GLU A 119 -6.41 -19.10 13.19
C GLU A 119 -6.90 -19.52 14.58
N ASN A 120 -8.06 -20.20 14.65
CA ASN A 120 -8.70 -20.52 15.93
C ASN A 120 -7.82 -21.33 16.89
N ASP A 121 -7.05 -22.29 16.36
CA ASP A 121 -6.14 -23.12 17.17
C ASP A 121 -4.86 -22.40 17.60
N TYR A 122 -4.64 -21.19 17.07
CA TYR A 122 -3.40 -20.42 17.17
C TYR A 122 -3.62 -19.00 17.73
N LYS A 123 -4.77 -18.74 18.38
CA LYS A 123 -5.10 -17.41 18.95
C LYS A 123 -4.10 -16.84 19.96
N THR A 124 -3.19 -17.66 20.49
CA THR A 124 -2.09 -17.20 21.36
C THR A 124 -0.88 -16.65 20.59
N ILE A 125 -0.85 -16.83 19.26
CA ILE A 125 0.18 -16.29 18.37
C ILE A 125 -0.32 -14.97 17.80
N ASN A 126 0.37 -13.88 18.12
CA ASN A 126 0.03 -12.56 17.63
C ASN A 126 0.97 -12.16 16.51
N GLY A 127 0.42 -11.54 15.46
CA GLY A 127 1.18 -10.91 14.39
C GLY A 127 0.95 -9.40 14.39
N SER A 128 2.04 -8.64 14.24
CA SER A 128 1.98 -7.17 14.11
C SER A 128 2.84 -6.71 12.96
N PHE A 129 2.32 -5.79 12.17
CA PHE A 129 3.11 -5.07 11.20
C PHE A 129 3.87 -3.92 11.90
N ASP A 130 5.06 -3.59 11.40
CA ASP A 130 5.79 -2.38 11.79
C ASP A 130 5.04 -1.09 11.43
N LYS A 131 4.18 -1.15 10.39
CA LYS A 131 3.28 -0.09 9.95
C LYS A 131 1.85 -0.64 9.90
N GLN A 132 0.95 -0.02 10.65
CA GLN A 132 -0.48 -0.39 10.60
C GLN A 132 -1.14 0.05 9.29
N ASN A 133 -0.63 1.11 8.66
CA ASN A 133 -1.06 1.60 7.36
C ASN A 133 0.00 2.49 6.73
N VAL A 134 -0.08 2.66 5.41
CA VAL A 134 0.73 3.58 4.62
C VAL A 134 -0.18 4.34 3.66
N THR A 135 0.12 5.62 3.43
CA THR A 135 -0.53 6.44 2.41
C THR A 135 0.44 6.65 1.26
N LEU A 136 0.04 6.23 0.06
CA LEU A 136 0.81 6.37 -1.16
C LEU A 136 0.20 7.48 -2.02
N PRO A 137 0.97 8.48 -2.49
CA PRO A 137 0.47 9.50 -3.38
C PRO A 137 0.03 8.92 -4.73
N THR A 138 -0.66 9.74 -5.53
CA THR A 138 -0.99 9.41 -6.93
C THR A 138 0.27 9.17 -7.76
N ALA A 139 0.19 8.27 -8.74
CA ALA A 139 1.23 8.07 -9.74
C ALA A 139 1.12 9.04 -10.93
N GLU A 140 0.10 9.90 -10.96
CA GLU A 140 -0.06 10.91 -12.00
C GLU A 140 1.16 11.83 -12.04
N GLY A 141 1.75 11.99 -13.23
CA GLY A 141 2.98 12.76 -13.43
C GLY A 141 4.27 12.04 -13.02
N THR A 142 4.21 10.77 -12.58
CA THR A 142 5.38 9.94 -12.30
C THR A 142 5.66 8.97 -13.45
N GLU A 143 6.94 8.66 -13.70
CA GLU A 143 7.31 7.55 -14.58
C GLU A 143 6.89 6.21 -13.94
N VAL A 144 6.53 5.23 -14.77
CA VAL A 144 6.03 3.92 -14.30
C VAL A 144 7.00 3.23 -13.32
N LEU A 145 8.31 3.33 -13.56
CA LEU A 145 9.34 2.73 -12.69
C LEU A 145 9.52 3.49 -11.36
N ASN A 146 9.06 4.73 -11.30
CA ASN A 146 9.14 5.62 -10.13
C ASN A 146 7.78 5.75 -9.43
N ALA A 147 6.85 4.81 -9.69
CA ALA A 147 5.56 4.77 -9.04
C ALA A 147 5.70 4.73 -7.50
N PRO A 148 4.86 5.47 -6.75
CA PRO A 148 4.95 5.51 -5.29
C PRO A 148 4.85 4.12 -4.66
N THR A 149 5.77 3.82 -3.74
CA THR A 149 5.82 2.50 -3.10
C THR A 149 6.21 2.58 -1.62
N ASP A 150 5.71 1.64 -0.84
CA ASP A 150 6.10 1.47 0.56
C ASP A 150 6.06 -0.03 0.92
N THR A 151 6.74 -0.40 2.00
CA THR A 151 6.86 -1.77 2.50
C THR A 151 6.57 -1.82 3.99
N ALA A 152 5.82 -2.84 4.41
CA ALA A 152 5.58 -3.18 5.80
C ALA A 152 6.13 -4.59 6.10
N THR A 153 6.47 -4.85 7.35
CA THR A 153 7.11 -6.08 7.82
C THR A 153 6.29 -6.69 8.94
N LEU A 154 5.96 -7.98 8.85
CA LEU A 154 5.19 -8.72 9.85
C LEU A 154 6.13 -9.41 10.85
N SER A 155 5.93 -9.12 12.14
CA SER A 155 6.58 -9.83 13.25
C SER A 155 5.57 -10.71 13.99
N LEU A 156 6.02 -11.89 14.43
CA LEU A 156 5.23 -12.82 15.21
C LEU A 156 5.70 -12.88 16.67
N SER A 157 4.77 -13.12 17.58
CA SER A 157 5.02 -13.32 19.01
C SER A 157 4.10 -14.40 19.57
N GLY A 158 4.40 -14.88 20.78
CA GLY A 158 3.76 -16.07 21.35
C GLY A 158 4.50 -17.35 20.97
N ALA A 159 3.97 -18.49 21.40
CA ALA A 159 4.64 -19.79 21.25
C ALA A 159 3.88 -20.71 20.30
N LEU A 160 4.62 -21.37 19.41
CA LEU A 160 4.10 -22.48 18.61
C LEU A 160 4.23 -23.79 19.39
N LYS A 161 3.16 -24.59 19.40
CA LYS A 161 3.17 -25.91 20.05
C LYS A 161 4.00 -26.90 19.23
N LYS A 162 4.75 -27.77 19.95
CA LYS A 162 5.61 -28.82 19.37
C LYS A 162 4.87 -29.80 18.45
N ASN A 163 3.55 -29.96 18.58
CA ASN A 163 2.75 -30.86 17.75
C ASN A 163 2.55 -30.37 16.31
N VAL A 164 3.22 -29.29 15.89
CA VAL A 164 3.20 -28.73 14.53
C VAL A 164 4.59 -28.92 13.87
N PRO A 165 4.95 -30.14 13.44
CA PRO A 165 6.27 -30.42 12.89
C PRO A 165 6.42 -30.00 11.42
N THR A 166 5.31 -29.67 10.75
CA THR A 166 5.26 -29.27 9.34
C THR A 166 4.64 -27.89 9.20
N ALA A 167 5.04 -27.16 8.16
CA ALA A 167 4.47 -25.84 7.85
C ALA A 167 2.95 -25.91 7.79
N THR A 168 2.30 -25.14 8.67
CA THR A 168 0.86 -25.10 8.85
C THR A 168 0.41 -23.66 8.89
N THR A 169 -0.76 -23.36 8.32
CA THR A 169 -1.34 -22.02 8.40
C THR A 169 -1.74 -21.72 9.85
N ILE A 170 -1.09 -20.72 10.45
CA ILE A 170 -1.34 -20.25 11.83
C ILE A 170 -2.15 -18.95 11.88
N GLY A 171 -2.30 -18.28 10.74
CA GLY A 171 -3.02 -17.03 10.60
C GLY A 171 -2.94 -16.48 9.18
N THR A 172 -3.65 -15.37 8.96
CA THR A 172 -3.75 -14.70 7.67
C THR A 172 -3.34 -13.24 7.80
N ALA A 173 -2.37 -12.82 6.99
CA ALA A 173 -2.03 -11.43 6.78
C ALA A 173 -2.87 -10.83 5.64
N THR A 174 -3.38 -9.61 5.82
CA THR A 174 -4.27 -8.95 4.85
C THR A 174 -3.82 -7.51 4.58
N VAL A 175 -3.88 -7.10 3.31
CA VAL A 175 -3.80 -5.70 2.90
C VAL A 175 -5.18 -5.23 2.45
N THR A 176 -5.65 -4.12 3.02
CA THR A 176 -6.92 -3.48 2.62
C THR A 176 -6.64 -2.12 2.02
N LEU A 177 -7.09 -1.90 0.78
CA LEU A 177 -7.01 -0.60 0.11
C LEU A 177 -8.20 0.27 0.49
N ASN A 178 -7.91 1.51 0.87
CA ASN A 178 -8.88 2.54 1.23
C ASN A 178 -8.56 3.82 0.46
N VAL A 179 -9.53 4.71 0.38
CA VAL A 179 -9.31 6.07 -0.13
C VAL A 179 -8.38 6.80 0.83
N ALA A 180 -7.34 7.48 0.32
CA ALA A 180 -6.54 8.38 1.13
C ALA A 180 -7.42 9.59 1.52
N GLN A 181 -7.58 9.82 2.83
CA GLN A 181 -8.28 11.00 3.35
C GLN A 181 -7.44 12.26 3.23
#